data_AF-A0A9E4L968-F1
#
_entry.id   AF-A0A9E4L968-F1
#
_cell.length_a   1.000
_cell.length_b   1.000
_cell.length_c   1.000
_cell.angle_alpha   90.00
_cell.angle_beta   90.00
_cell.angle_gamma   90.00
#
_symmetry.space_group_name_H-M   'P 1'
#
loop_
_entity.id
_entity.type
_entity.pdbx_description
1 polymer ?
#
loop_
_entity_poly.entity_id
_entity_poly.type
_entity_poly.pdbx_seq_one_letter_code
_entity_poly.pdbx_strand_id
1 'polypeptide(L)'
;MGKTGEDLEPHPDKTYVGQAPFGSMVPTERLERMDQEGLDKAIIYPSLGLLWEAENLDDLELQAAYARAYNRWVEDFCRDSNGRLIPIAHISLGDPQ
;
A
#
# COMPACT_ATOMS: atom_id res chain seq x y z
N MET A 1 -24.45 -6.55 0.91
CA MET A 1 -23.11 -6.02 1.22
C MET A 1 -22.44 -5.70 -0.11
N GLY A 2 -22.27 -4.41 -0.42
CA GLY A 2 -21.76 -3.93 -1.71
C GLY A 2 -22.11 -2.45 -1.88
N LYS A 3 -21.23 -1.67 -2.51
CA LYS A 3 -21.51 -0.26 -2.85
C LYS A 3 -22.64 -0.20 -3.88
N THR A 4 -23.58 0.71 -3.69
CA THR A 4 -24.65 1.00 -4.66
C THR A 4 -24.11 1.78 -5.86
N GLY A 5 -24.91 1.95 -6.92
CA GLY A 5 -24.51 2.76 -8.09
C GLY A 5 -24.17 4.20 -7.70
N GLU A 6 -24.95 4.79 -6.81
CA GLU A 6 -24.75 6.14 -6.27
C GLU A 6 -23.46 6.25 -5.42
N ASP A 7 -23.11 5.18 -4.70
CA ASP A 7 -21.85 5.12 -3.95
C ASP A 7 -20.62 5.16 -4.87
N LEU A 8 -20.73 4.64 -6.09
CA LEU A 8 -19.65 4.57 -7.07
C LEU A 8 -19.50 5.84 -7.91
N GLU A 9 -20.50 6.73 -7.92
CA GLU A 9 -20.41 7.99 -8.66
C GLU A 9 -19.25 8.86 -8.13
N PRO A 10 -18.35 9.33 -9.00
CA PRO A 10 -17.26 10.23 -8.61
C PRO A 10 -17.80 11.54 -8.05
N HIS A 11 -17.25 11.97 -6.91
CA HIS A 11 -17.59 13.25 -6.28
C HIS A 11 -16.32 13.87 -5.68
N PRO A 12 -16.12 15.19 -5.75
CA PRO A 12 -14.91 15.84 -5.20
C PRO A 12 -14.66 15.53 -3.71
N ASP A 13 -15.73 15.35 -2.92
CA ASP A 13 -15.62 15.01 -1.50
C ASP A 13 -15.25 13.53 -1.24
N LYS A 14 -15.36 12.66 -2.26
CA LYS A 14 -14.98 11.24 -2.18
C LYS A 14 -13.50 11.07 -2.56
N THR A 15 -12.62 11.59 -1.73
CA THR A 15 -11.16 11.48 -1.95
C THR A 15 -10.65 10.05 -1.72
N TYR A 16 -9.51 9.70 -2.31
CA TYR A 16 -8.89 8.38 -2.12
C TYR A 16 -8.70 8.03 -0.64
N VAL A 17 -8.09 8.94 0.13
CA VAL A 17 -7.83 8.74 1.56
C VAL A 17 -9.13 8.77 2.36
N GLY A 18 -10.06 9.66 2.05
CA GLY A 18 -11.35 9.73 2.73
C GLY A 18 -12.25 8.51 2.51
N GLN A 19 -11.95 7.70 1.50
CA GLN A 19 -12.67 6.46 1.17
C GLN A 19 -11.88 5.20 1.55
N ALA A 20 -10.71 5.36 2.16
CA ALA A 20 -9.85 4.26 2.55
C ALA A 20 -10.51 3.46 3.71
N PRO A 21 -10.65 2.13 3.61
CA PRO A 21 -11.24 1.32 4.68
C PRO A 21 -10.43 1.38 5.98
N PHE A 22 -11.08 1.15 7.12
CA PHE A 22 -10.41 1.02 8.41
C PHE A 22 -9.26 0.00 8.35
N GLY A 23 -8.08 0.38 8.85
CA GLY A 23 -6.89 -0.47 8.81
C GLY A 23 -6.15 -0.50 7.46
N SER A 24 -6.51 0.37 6.51
CA SER A 24 -5.76 0.48 5.23
C SER A 24 -4.62 1.51 5.29
N MET A 25 -4.78 2.60 6.07
CA MET A 25 -3.83 3.71 6.10
C MET A 25 -2.98 3.76 7.37
N VAL A 26 -3.41 3.10 8.45
CA VAL A 26 -2.76 3.14 9.76
C VAL A 26 -2.43 1.71 10.21
N PRO A 27 -1.18 1.43 10.63
CA PRO A 27 -0.76 0.05 10.94
C PRO A 27 -1.41 -0.51 12.21
N THR A 28 -1.67 0.34 13.22
CA THR A 28 -2.35 -0.09 14.44
C THR A 28 -3.80 -0.50 14.17
N GLU A 29 -4.52 0.26 13.36
CA GLU A 29 -5.86 -0.10 12.90
C GLU A 29 -5.86 -1.40 12.09
N ARG A 30 -4.81 -1.63 11.28
CA ARG A 30 -4.65 -2.90 10.54
C ARG A 30 -4.54 -4.09 11.50
N LEU A 31 -3.77 -3.94 12.58
CA LEU A 31 -3.61 -4.97 13.60
C LEU A 31 -4.93 -5.23 14.35
N GLU A 32 -5.65 -4.18 14.73
CA GLU A 32 -6.99 -4.32 15.35
C GLU A 32 -7.97 -5.04 14.41
N ARG A 33 -7.92 -4.70 13.11
CA ARG A 33 -8.74 -5.38 12.11
C ARG A 33 -8.36 -6.86 11.97
N MET A 34 -7.07 -7.17 11.97
CA MET A 34 -6.58 -8.55 11.95
C MET A 34 -7.04 -9.33 13.19
N ASP A 35 -7.07 -8.71 14.37
CA ASP A 35 -7.57 -9.35 15.60
C ASP A 35 -9.07 -9.68 15.48
N GLN A 36 -9.86 -8.78 14.90
CA GLN A 36 -11.29 -9.01 14.65
C GLN A 36 -11.53 -10.12 13.62
N GLU A 37 -10.65 -10.24 12.63
CA GLU A 37 -10.74 -11.25 11.57
C GLU A 37 -10.09 -12.60 11.95
N GLY A 38 -9.40 -12.67 13.09
CA GLY A 38 -8.68 -13.87 13.53
C GLY A 38 -7.43 -14.17 12.67
N LEU A 39 -6.73 -13.13 12.19
CA LEU A 39 -5.54 -13.24 11.35
C LEU A 39 -4.25 -13.07 12.16
N ASP A 40 -3.36 -14.06 12.08
CA ASP A 40 -2.07 -14.01 12.78
C ASP A 40 -1.09 -13.01 12.14
N LYS A 41 -0.96 -13.06 10.81
CA LYS A 41 0.00 -12.26 10.03
C LYS A 41 -0.58 -11.80 8.70
N ALA A 42 -0.06 -10.68 8.18
CA ALA A 42 -0.39 -10.16 6.87
C ALA A 42 0.86 -9.77 6.10
N ILE A 43 0.88 -10.10 4.81
CA ILE A 43 1.90 -9.66 3.87
C ILE A 43 1.43 -8.35 3.24
N ILE A 44 2.25 -7.30 3.31
CA ILE A 44 1.91 -5.95 2.89
C ILE A 44 2.51 -5.68 1.51
N TYR A 45 1.63 -5.66 0.50
CA TYR A 45 1.95 -5.27 -0.87
C TYR A 45 1.58 -3.80 -1.12
N PRO A 46 2.24 -3.12 -2.08
CA PRO A 46 1.81 -1.81 -2.53
C PRO A 46 0.47 -1.91 -3.28
N SER A 47 -0.29 -0.81 -3.29
CA SER A 47 -1.44 -0.65 -4.21
C SER A 47 -1.07 0.27 -5.38
N LEU A 48 -0.84 1.57 -5.10
CA LEU A 48 -0.42 2.53 -6.14
C LEU A 48 0.97 2.19 -6.70
N GLY A 49 1.85 1.63 -5.86
CA GLY A 49 3.20 1.26 -6.28
C GLY A 49 3.28 0.22 -7.39
N LEU A 50 2.20 -0.51 -7.66
CA LEU A 50 2.11 -1.48 -8.75
C LEU A 50 2.09 -0.81 -10.14
N LEU A 51 1.79 0.49 -10.21
CA LEU A 51 1.66 1.23 -11.48
C LEU A 51 2.96 1.95 -11.87
N TRP A 52 3.84 2.25 -10.93
CA TRP A 52 4.97 3.16 -11.15
C TRP A 52 5.92 2.74 -12.27
N GLU A 53 6.21 1.45 -12.41
CA GLU A 53 7.07 0.97 -13.49
C GLU A 53 6.40 1.05 -14.86
N ALA A 54 5.07 0.84 -14.93
CA ALA A 54 4.32 0.88 -16.17
C ALA A 54 4.03 2.31 -16.65
N GLU A 55 3.98 3.28 -15.74
CA GLU A 55 3.65 4.68 -16.04
C GLU A 55 4.78 5.42 -16.75
N ASN A 56 6.04 5.12 -16.44
CA ASN A 56 7.18 5.84 -17.01
C ASN A 56 8.34 4.89 -17.35
N LEU A 57 8.17 4.12 -18.42
CA LEU A 57 9.08 3.04 -18.84
C LEU A 57 10.52 3.50 -19.11
N ASP A 58 10.71 4.76 -19.51
CA ASP A 58 12.00 5.28 -19.95
C ASP A 58 12.83 5.94 -18.82
N ASP A 59 12.23 6.17 -17.64
CA ASP A 59 12.88 6.86 -16.51
C ASP A 59 13.26 5.89 -15.39
N LEU A 60 14.37 5.18 -15.62
CA LEU A 60 14.88 4.16 -14.70
C LEU A 60 15.35 4.75 -13.37
N GLU A 61 15.85 5.99 -13.37
CA GLU A 61 16.28 6.66 -12.14
C GLU A 61 15.09 6.95 -11.23
N LEU A 62 13.98 7.42 -11.81
CA LEU A 62 12.73 7.65 -11.09
C LEU A 62 12.14 6.35 -10.54
N GLN A 63 12.10 5.27 -11.34
CA GLN A 63 11.63 3.96 -10.89
C GLN A 63 12.42 3.46 -9.67
N ALA A 64 13.75 3.53 -9.75
CA ALA A 64 14.62 3.16 -8.63
C ALA A 64 14.42 4.08 -7.42
N ALA A 65 14.19 5.38 -7.63
CA ALA A 65 13.89 6.33 -6.55
C ALA A 65 12.57 5.99 -5.85
N TYR A 66 11.52 5.66 -6.59
CA TYR A 66 10.23 5.22 -6.04
C TYR A 66 10.36 3.92 -5.24
N ALA A 67 11.04 2.90 -5.79
CA ALA A 67 11.28 1.64 -5.08
C ALA A 67 11.99 1.88 -3.75
N ARG A 68 13.06 2.70 -3.74
CA ARG A 68 13.77 3.08 -2.51
C ARG A 68 12.88 3.85 -1.51
N ALA A 69 12.07 4.78 -1.99
CA ALA A 69 11.17 5.56 -1.14
C ALA A 69 10.08 4.69 -0.50
N TYR A 70 9.44 3.84 -1.30
CA TYR A 70 8.45 2.88 -0.83
C TYR A 70 9.03 1.89 0.17
N ASN A 71 10.21 1.33 -0.10
CA ASN A 71 10.83 0.34 0.78
C ASN A 71 11.14 0.91 2.17
N ARG A 72 11.56 2.19 2.26
CA ARG A 72 11.70 2.86 3.56
C ARG A 72 10.36 3.03 4.25
N TRP A 73 9.36 3.53 3.53
CA TRP A 73 8.03 3.76 4.09
C TRP A 73 7.35 2.48 4.59
N VAL A 74 7.39 1.39 3.81
CA VAL A 74 6.69 0.15 4.17
C VAL A 74 7.37 -0.56 5.35
N GLU A 75 8.69 -0.40 5.49
CA GLU A 75 9.43 -0.88 6.64
C GLU A 75 9.04 -0.09 7.90
N ASP A 76 8.97 1.25 7.82
CA ASP A 76 8.44 2.10 8.90
C ASP A 76 7.00 1.72 9.27
N PHE A 77 6.14 1.52 8.28
CA PHE A 77 4.74 1.14 8.48
C PHE A 77 4.61 -0.19 9.24
N CYS A 78 5.48 -1.16 8.96
CA CYS A 78 5.42 -2.49 9.58
C CYS A 78 6.22 -2.61 10.88
N ARG A 79 7.06 -1.62 11.23
CA ARG A 79 8.09 -1.66 12.28
C ARG A 79 7.57 -2.18 13.62
N ASP A 80 6.50 -1.59 14.13
CA ASP A 80 6.01 -1.85 15.49
C ASP A 80 4.94 -2.96 15.55
N SER A 81 4.82 -3.76 14.48
CA SER A 81 3.81 -4.81 14.38
C SER A 81 4.15 -6.11 15.12
N ASN A 82 5.31 -6.18 15.78
CA ASN A 82 5.85 -7.41 16.38
C ASN A 82 5.91 -8.59 15.36
N GLY A 83 6.24 -8.28 14.11
CA GLY A 83 6.34 -9.27 13.02
C GLY A 83 5.00 -9.81 12.50
N ARG A 84 3.88 -9.16 12.84
CA ARG A 84 2.55 -9.49 12.29
C ARG A 84 2.30 -8.84 10.94
N LEU A 85 2.87 -7.68 10.67
CA LEU A 85 2.88 -7.07 9.34
C LEU A 85 4.24 -7.35 8.68
N ILE A 86 4.22 -7.98 7.52
CA ILE A 86 5.43 -8.39 6.80
C ILE A 86 5.53 -7.54 5.53
N PRO A 87 6.47 -6.59 5.45
CA PRO A 87 6.62 -5.75 4.28
C PRO A 87 7.18 -6.55 3.10
N ILE A 88 6.65 -6.31 1.90
CA ILE A 88 7.26 -6.77 0.65
C ILE A 88 7.99 -5.62 -0.01
N ALA A 89 9.30 -5.79 -0.22
CA ALA A 89 10.11 -4.81 -0.91
C ALA A 89 9.74 -4.76 -2.40
N HIS A 90 9.65 -3.54 -2.93
CA HIS A 90 9.60 -3.30 -4.35
C HIS A 90 11.03 -3.28 -4.89
N ILE A 91 11.30 -4.04 -5.94
CA ILE A 91 12.61 -4.12 -6.60
C ILE A 91 12.38 -3.74 -8.05
N SER A 92 13.03 -2.66 -8.48
CA SER A 92 13.04 -2.31 -9.89
C SER A 92 14.09 -3.10 -10.64
N LEU A 93 13.72 -3.62 -11.81
CA LEU A 93 14.60 -4.42 -12.67
C LEU A 93 15.12 -3.65 -13.88
N GLY A 94 14.76 -2.37 -14.00
CA GLY A 94 15.10 -1.55 -15.16
C GLY A 94 16.60 -1.24 -15.27
N ASP A 95 17.28 -1.02 -14.14
CA ASP A 95 18.73 -0.88 -14.06
C ASP A 95 19.32 -2.05 -13.25
N PRO A 96 20.18 -2.90 -13.86
CA PRO A 96 20.77 -4.04 -13.20
C PRO A 96 21.96 -3.72 -12.27
N GLN A 97 22.43 -2.47 -12.23
CA GLN A 97 23.56 -2.06 -11.35
C GLN A 97 23.14 -1.73 -9.91
#